data_AF-A0ABD2GKY8-F1
#
_entry.id   AF-A0ABD2GKY8-F1
#
_cell.length_a   1.000
_cell.length_b   1.000
_cell.length_c   1.000
_cell.angle_alpha   90.00
_cell.angle_beta   90.00
_cell.angle_gamma   90.00
#
_symmetry.space_group_name_H-M   'P 1'
#
loop_
_entity.id
_entity.type
_entity.pdbx_description
1 polymer ?
#
loop_
_entity_poly.entity_id
_entity_poly.type
_entity_poly.pdbx_seq_one_letter_code
_entity_poly.pdbx_strand_id
1 'polypeptide(L)'
;MPEAKPRCPRQSYFALLGDLAKACFLHVKPCIAEFMPILGLNLNPEFISVCNNATWAIGEIAMQMGAEMQPYLGVVLPNLVEINRSNTPKTLLENTAITIGRLGYVCPQEVAPQLQQFIRPWCTSLRNIRDNEEKDSAFRGICVMIGVNPAGVVQDFIFFCDAVASWLNLKDDLRDMFYKVRASSSGVPSLFPSFHTQGPHVR
;
A
#
# COMPACT_ATOMS: atom_id res chain seq x y z
N MET A 1 13.77 -36.97 -5.61
CA MET A 1 13.71 -35.75 -4.77
C MET A 1 13.66 -34.57 -5.73
N PRO A 2 12.69 -33.64 -5.61
CA PRO A 2 12.73 -32.44 -6.42
C PRO A 2 13.88 -31.56 -5.92
N GLU A 3 14.85 -31.29 -6.79
CA GLU A 3 15.92 -30.34 -6.53
C GLU A 3 15.31 -28.97 -6.20
N ALA A 4 15.67 -28.41 -5.05
CA ALA A 4 15.29 -27.07 -4.68
C ALA A 4 15.93 -26.10 -5.68
N LYS A 5 15.12 -25.54 -6.58
CA LYS A 5 15.55 -24.52 -7.55
C LYS A 5 16.27 -23.41 -6.77
N PRO A 6 17.55 -23.10 -7.06
CA PRO A 6 18.28 -22.09 -6.29
C PRO A 6 17.53 -20.76 -6.38
N ARG A 7 17.26 -20.14 -5.21
CA ARG A 7 16.59 -18.84 -5.16
C ARG A 7 17.43 -17.83 -5.94
N CYS A 8 16.78 -17.02 -6.78
CA CYS A 8 17.47 -15.97 -7.52
C CYS A 8 18.19 -15.06 -6.51
N PRO A 9 19.51 -14.80 -6.66
CA PRO A 9 20.28 -13.98 -5.71
C PRO A 9 19.61 -12.63 -5.40
N ARG A 10 18.97 -12.03 -6.42
CA ARG A 10 18.24 -10.75 -6.29
C ARG A 10 17.02 -10.83 -5.36
N GLN A 11 16.28 -11.93 -5.41
CA GLN A 11 15.12 -12.14 -4.54
C GLN A 11 15.53 -12.10 -3.07
N SER A 12 16.58 -12.85 -2.71
CA SER A 12 17.07 -12.91 -1.33
C SER A 12 17.68 -11.58 -0.90
N TYR A 13 18.37 -10.88 -1.80
CA TYR A 13 18.94 -9.57 -1.52
C TYR A 13 17.89 -8.52 -1.18
N PHE A 14 16.79 -8.42 -1.95
CA PHE A 14 15.75 -7.43 -1.67
C PHE A 14 14.97 -7.74 -0.39
N ALA A 15 14.74 -9.02 -0.06
CA ALA A 15 14.18 -9.38 1.24
C ALA A 15 15.10 -8.90 2.38
N LEU A 16 16.40 -9.20 2.30
CA LEU A 16 17.37 -8.76 3.30
C LEU A 16 17.42 -7.23 3.40
N LEU A 17 17.37 -6.51 2.29
CA LEU A 17 17.38 -5.04 2.28
C LEU A 17 16.18 -4.47 3.05
N GLY A 18 14.98 -5.02 2.85
CA GLY A 18 13.81 -4.59 3.61
C GLY A 18 13.89 -4.95 5.09
N ASP A 19 14.43 -6.13 5.44
CA ASP A 19 14.67 -6.50 6.84
C ASP A 19 15.68 -5.55 7.52
N LEU A 20 16.77 -5.20 6.84
CA LEU A 20 17.76 -4.22 7.34
C LEU A 20 17.17 -2.81 7.44
N ALA A 21 16.31 -2.42 6.50
CA ALA A 21 15.62 -1.13 6.57
C ALA A 21 14.73 -1.04 7.82
N LYS A 22 14.05 -2.12 8.21
CA LYS A 22 13.29 -2.16 9.47
C LYS A 22 14.18 -2.16 10.72
N ALA A 23 15.24 -2.97 10.71
CA ALA A 23 16.02 -3.24 11.92
C ALA A 23 17.07 -2.18 12.23
N CYS A 24 17.72 -1.62 11.21
CA CYS A 24 18.89 -0.76 11.39
C CYS A 24 19.04 0.28 10.28
N PHE A 25 17.96 1.05 10.03
CA PHE A 25 17.89 2.02 8.94
C PHE A 25 19.05 3.02 8.90
N LEU A 26 19.64 3.38 10.04
CA LEU A 26 20.78 4.31 10.11
C LEU A 26 21.98 3.88 9.24
N HIS A 27 22.17 2.57 9.05
CA HIS A 27 23.22 2.02 8.20
C HIS A 27 22.79 1.87 6.73
N VAL A 28 21.49 1.81 6.48
CA VAL A 28 20.91 1.68 5.12
C VAL A 28 20.75 3.05 4.47
N LYS A 29 20.36 4.08 5.24
CA LYS A 29 20.07 5.44 4.77
C LYS A 29 21.15 6.01 3.83
N PRO A 30 22.47 5.89 4.10
CA PRO A 30 23.50 6.41 3.21
C PRO A 30 23.48 5.82 1.79
N CYS A 31 22.93 4.62 1.61
CA CYS A 31 22.93 3.89 0.34
C CYS A 31 21.59 3.99 -0.42
N ILE A 32 20.57 4.65 0.13
CA ILE A 32 19.22 4.69 -0.47
C ILE A 32 19.22 5.31 -1.86
N ALA A 33 20.05 6.34 -2.09
CA ALA A 33 20.17 6.98 -3.40
C ALA A 33 20.64 6.00 -4.50
N GLU A 34 21.44 5.00 -4.14
CA GLU A 34 21.90 3.95 -5.06
C GLU A 34 20.88 2.81 -5.19
N PHE A 35 20.25 2.42 -4.08
CA PHE A 35 19.33 1.27 -4.07
C PHE A 35 17.97 1.56 -4.70
N MET A 36 17.43 2.77 -4.56
CA MET A 36 16.10 3.09 -5.07
C MET A 36 15.94 2.92 -6.60
N PRO A 37 16.90 3.39 -7.44
CA PRO A 37 16.87 3.09 -8.87
C PRO A 37 16.93 1.60 -9.18
N ILE A 38 17.74 0.84 -8.45
CA ILE A 38 17.88 -0.62 -8.63
C ILE A 38 16.56 -1.32 -8.30
N LEU A 39 15.91 -0.96 -7.19
CA LEU A 39 14.61 -1.48 -6.80
C LEU A 39 13.56 -1.16 -7.88
N GLY A 40 13.51 0.08 -8.37
CA GLY A 40 12.62 0.49 -9.44
C GLY A 40 12.77 -0.33 -10.72
N LEU A 41 14.02 -0.61 -11.14
CA LEU A 41 14.31 -1.46 -12.30
C LEU A 41 13.89 -2.93 -12.12
N ASN A 42 13.68 -3.39 -10.89
CA ASN A 42 13.25 -4.76 -10.59
C ASN A 42 11.74 -4.87 -10.31
N LEU A 43 10.97 -3.80 -10.50
CA LEU A 43 9.50 -3.82 -10.52
C LEU A 43 8.96 -4.39 -11.85
N ASN A 44 9.44 -5.58 -12.24
CA ASN A 44 8.99 -6.30 -13.42
C ASN A 44 8.16 -7.53 -13.01
N PRO A 45 6.83 -7.55 -13.27
CA PRO A 45 5.95 -8.65 -12.88
C PRO A 45 6.25 -9.98 -13.60
N GLU A 46 7.07 -10.02 -14.65
CA GLU A 46 7.58 -11.27 -15.24
C GLU A 46 8.44 -12.06 -14.25
N PHE A 47 9.12 -11.37 -13.33
CA PHE A 47 9.94 -11.96 -12.27
C PHE A 47 9.27 -11.83 -10.90
N ILE A 48 8.08 -12.43 -10.77
CA ILE A 48 7.15 -12.31 -9.63
C ILE A 48 7.85 -12.24 -8.26
N SER A 49 8.69 -13.21 -7.91
CA SER A 49 9.32 -13.27 -6.58
C SER A 49 10.33 -12.14 -6.33
N VAL A 50 11.04 -11.71 -7.37
CA VAL A 50 12.00 -10.60 -7.29
C VAL A 50 11.24 -9.28 -7.18
N CYS A 51 10.24 -9.09 -8.03
CA CYS A 51 9.35 -7.93 -8.02
C CYS A 51 8.64 -7.77 -6.68
N ASN A 52 8.09 -8.86 -6.13
CA ASN A 52 7.43 -8.86 -4.83
C ASN A 52 8.35 -8.36 -3.70
N ASN A 53 9.58 -8.87 -3.65
CA ASN A 53 10.53 -8.47 -2.60
C ASN A 53 11.06 -7.05 -2.82
N ALA A 54 11.22 -6.61 -4.07
CA ALA A 54 11.58 -5.24 -4.38
C ALA A 54 10.46 -4.27 -3.95
N THR A 55 9.21 -4.57 -4.30
CA THR A 55 8.01 -3.83 -3.88
C THR A 55 7.94 -3.71 -2.37
N TRP A 56 8.04 -4.83 -1.64
CA TRP A 56 8.00 -4.82 -0.19
C TRP A 56 9.13 -4.00 0.43
N ALA A 57 10.37 -4.17 -0.04
CA ALA A 57 11.51 -3.39 0.44
C ALA A 57 11.33 -1.88 0.23
N ILE A 58 10.77 -1.45 -0.91
CA ILE A 58 10.41 -0.04 -1.15
C ILE A 58 9.44 0.45 -0.09
N GLY A 59 8.42 -0.34 0.26
CA GLY A 59 7.44 0.02 1.29
C GLY A 59 8.06 0.17 2.68
N GLU A 60 9.01 -0.68 3.05
CA GLU A 60 9.75 -0.56 4.32
C GLU A 60 10.66 0.67 4.34
N ILE A 61 11.39 0.92 3.26
CA ILE A 61 12.25 2.11 3.11
C ILE A 61 11.42 3.38 3.19
N ALA A 62 10.25 3.42 2.53
CA ALA A 62 9.37 4.59 2.53
C ALA A 62 8.97 5.00 3.95
N MET A 63 8.60 4.03 4.79
CA MET A 63 8.21 4.29 6.19
C MET A 63 9.35 4.85 7.03
N GLN A 64 10.60 4.54 6.69
CA GLN A 64 11.78 5.07 7.39
C GLN A 64 12.23 6.43 6.85
N MET A 65 12.10 6.65 5.53
CA MET A 65 12.48 7.89 4.85
C MET A 65 11.51 9.04 5.13
N GLY A 66 10.22 8.75 5.30
CA GLY A 66 9.20 9.79 5.40
C GLY A 66 9.20 10.67 4.14
N ALA A 67 9.11 11.99 4.34
CA ALA A 67 9.07 12.96 3.23
C ALA A 67 10.33 12.95 2.35
N GLU A 68 11.47 12.46 2.84
CA GLU A 68 12.70 12.32 2.05
C GLU A 68 12.55 11.28 0.92
N MET A 69 11.46 10.50 0.90
CA MET A 69 11.15 9.55 -0.17
C MET A 69 10.76 10.22 -1.50
N GLN A 70 10.34 11.49 -1.44
CA GLN A 70 9.77 12.24 -2.58
C GLN A 70 10.58 12.14 -3.89
N PRO A 71 11.93 12.27 -3.90
CA PRO A 71 12.71 12.24 -5.14
C PRO A 71 12.65 10.90 -5.88
N TYR A 72 12.32 9.81 -5.18
CA TYR A 72 12.33 8.46 -5.73
C TYR A 72 10.97 8.01 -6.29
N LEU A 73 9.89 8.74 -5.98
CA LEU A 73 8.53 8.37 -6.40
C LEU A 73 8.39 8.27 -7.91
N GLY A 74 9.04 9.16 -8.66
CA GLY A 74 9.01 9.13 -10.13
C GLY A 74 9.53 7.82 -10.74
N VAL A 75 10.39 7.10 -10.01
CA VAL A 75 11.01 5.84 -10.49
C VAL A 75 10.17 4.61 -10.11
N VAL A 76 9.41 4.68 -9.02
CA VAL A 76 8.71 3.50 -8.45
C VAL A 76 7.20 3.54 -8.63
N LEU A 77 6.57 4.71 -8.45
CA LEU A 77 5.11 4.82 -8.39
C LEU A 77 4.42 4.39 -9.69
N PRO A 78 4.88 4.78 -10.90
CA PRO A 78 4.24 4.38 -12.15
C PRO A 78 4.16 2.84 -12.31
N ASN A 79 5.28 2.15 -12.03
CA ASN A 79 5.36 0.70 -12.10
C ASN A 79 4.45 0.02 -11.06
N LEU A 80 4.40 0.55 -9.83
CA LEU A 80 3.52 0.01 -8.79
C LEU A 80 2.04 0.16 -9.16
N VAL A 81 1.63 1.29 -9.73
CA VAL A 81 0.25 1.50 -10.19
C VAL A 81 -0.10 0.60 -11.38
N GLU A 82 0.85 0.31 -12.27
CA GLU A 82 0.66 -0.68 -13.32
C GLU A 82 0.52 -2.10 -12.76
N ILE A 83 1.40 -2.52 -11.86
CA ILE A 83 1.33 -3.83 -11.20
C ILE A 83 -0.01 -3.98 -10.46
N ASN A 84 -0.46 -2.97 -9.73
CA ASN A 84 -1.72 -3.02 -8.99
C ASN A 84 -2.95 -3.18 -9.90
N ARG A 85 -2.88 -2.74 -11.16
CA ARG A 85 -3.96 -2.91 -12.15
C ARG A 85 -3.85 -4.21 -12.96
N SER A 86 -2.71 -4.90 -12.88
CA SER A 86 -2.43 -6.12 -13.64
C SER A 86 -3.05 -7.36 -13.01
N ASN A 87 -3.21 -8.43 -13.80
CA ASN A 87 -3.65 -9.73 -13.30
C ASN A 87 -2.46 -10.55 -12.80
N THR A 88 -1.80 -10.07 -11.73
CA THR A 88 -0.64 -10.73 -11.11
C THR A 88 -1.04 -11.56 -9.89
N PRO A 89 -0.16 -12.44 -9.37
CA PRO A 89 -0.47 -13.25 -8.20
C PRO A 89 -0.88 -12.41 -6.99
N LYS A 90 -1.84 -12.93 -6.23
CA LYS A 90 -2.44 -12.25 -5.06
C LYS A 90 -1.41 -11.63 -4.12
N THR A 91 -0.36 -12.35 -3.72
CA THR A 91 0.66 -11.84 -2.80
C THR A 91 1.41 -10.61 -3.34
N LEU A 92 1.66 -10.56 -4.66
CA LEU A 92 2.29 -9.39 -5.28
C LEU A 92 1.33 -8.19 -5.27
N LEU A 93 0.05 -8.41 -5.56
CA LEU A 93 -0.97 -7.36 -5.51
C LEU A 93 -1.15 -6.82 -4.08
N GLU A 94 -1.14 -7.69 -3.07
CA GLU A 94 -1.21 -7.33 -1.66
C GLU A 94 -0.03 -6.44 -1.25
N ASN A 95 1.21 -6.86 -1.55
CA ASN A 95 2.41 -6.07 -1.24
C ASN A 95 2.47 -4.76 -2.02
N THR A 96 2.00 -4.77 -3.28
CA THR A 96 1.92 -3.56 -4.11
C THR A 96 0.94 -2.56 -3.51
N ALA A 97 -0.25 -3.02 -3.10
CA ALA A 97 -1.25 -2.17 -2.46
C ALA A 97 -0.73 -1.60 -1.13
N ILE A 98 -0.13 -2.43 -0.27
CA ILE A 98 0.49 -1.96 0.99
C ILE A 98 1.55 -0.89 0.70
N THR A 99 2.42 -1.12 -0.28
CA THR A 99 3.50 -0.20 -0.65
C THR A 99 2.96 1.12 -1.17
N ILE A 100 1.97 1.12 -2.08
CA ILE A 100 1.31 2.34 -2.57
C ILE A 100 0.69 3.13 -1.40
N GLY A 101 0.03 2.43 -0.48
CA GLY A 101 -0.53 3.05 0.72
C GLY A 101 0.54 3.75 1.55
N ARG A 102 1.66 3.08 1.83
CA ARG A 102 2.79 3.65 2.59
C ARG A 102 3.46 4.82 1.86
N LEU A 103 3.63 4.76 0.55
CA LEU A 103 4.12 5.90 -0.24
C LEU A 103 3.18 7.10 -0.12
N GLY A 104 1.87 6.86 -0.20
CA GLY A 104 0.85 7.90 0.00
C GLY A 104 0.77 8.43 1.42
N TYR A 105 1.20 7.65 2.42
CA TYR A 105 1.30 8.11 3.80
C TYR A 105 2.42 9.14 3.97
N VAL A 106 3.58 8.90 3.33
CA VAL A 106 4.77 9.75 3.49
C VAL A 106 4.85 10.91 2.50
N CYS A 107 4.28 10.74 1.29
CA CYS A 107 4.27 11.73 0.22
C CYS A 107 2.86 11.83 -0.41
N PRO A 108 1.85 12.29 0.34
CA PRO A 108 0.47 12.28 -0.13
C PRO A 108 0.21 13.21 -1.33
N GLN A 109 0.94 14.32 -1.46
CA GLN A 109 0.74 15.29 -2.54
C GLN A 109 1.10 14.70 -3.91
N GLU A 110 2.10 13.82 -3.93
CA GLU A 110 2.61 13.19 -5.14
C GLU A 110 1.80 11.95 -5.53
N VAL A 111 1.30 11.19 -4.56
CA VAL A 111 0.59 9.93 -4.81
C VAL A 111 -0.92 10.12 -4.98
N ALA A 112 -1.55 11.03 -4.23
CA ALA A 112 -3.00 11.27 -4.28
C ALA A 112 -3.57 11.61 -5.67
N PRO A 113 -2.85 12.29 -6.59
CA PRO A 113 -3.32 12.50 -7.96
C PRO A 113 -3.58 11.20 -8.74
N GLN A 114 -2.93 10.09 -8.37
CA GLN A 114 -3.11 8.79 -9.03
C GLN A 114 -4.18 7.91 -8.38
N LEU A 115 -4.84 8.39 -7.32
CA LEU A 115 -5.77 7.60 -6.50
C LEU A 115 -6.84 6.88 -7.33
N GLN A 116 -7.49 7.58 -8.26
CA GLN A 116 -8.53 7.01 -9.13
C GLN A 116 -8.02 5.84 -9.99
N GLN A 117 -6.72 5.80 -10.32
CA GLN A 117 -6.16 4.76 -11.17
C GLN A 117 -6.03 3.42 -10.44
N PHE A 118 -5.78 3.43 -9.13
CA PHE A 118 -5.44 2.22 -8.39
C PHE A 118 -6.43 1.86 -7.27
N ILE A 119 -7.31 2.77 -6.84
CA ILE A 119 -8.13 2.60 -5.64
C ILE A 119 -9.00 1.35 -5.66
N ARG A 120 -9.65 1.04 -6.79
CA ARG A 120 -10.50 -0.14 -6.92
C ARG A 120 -9.75 -1.47 -6.75
N PRO A 121 -8.67 -1.75 -7.51
CA PRO A 121 -7.88 -2.96 -7.27
C PRO A 121 -7.17 -2.95 -5.91
N TRP A 122 -6.77 -1.78 -5.41
CA TRP A 122 -6.17 -1.65 -4.07
C TRP A 122 -7.11 -2.12 -2.96
N CYS A 123 -8.36 -1.63 -2.96
CA CYS A 123 -9.39 -2.04 -2.02
C CYS A 123 -9.69 -3.54 -2.12
N THR A 124 -9.78 -4.04 -3.36
CA THR A 124 -10.06 -5.47 -3.64
C THR A 124 -8.97 -6.40 -3.08
N SER A 125 -7.70 -5.98 -3.14
CA SER A 125 -6.58 -6.70 -2.56
C SER A 125 -6.61 -6.66 -1.03
N LEU A 126 -6.69 -5.46 -0.44
CA LEU A 126 -6.51 -5.31 1.01
C LEU A 126 -7.70 -5.76 1.86
N ARG A 127 -8.93 -5.83 1.31
CA ARG A 127 -10.09 -6.36 2.03
C ARG A 127 -9.92 -7.81 2.51
N ASN A 128 -8.99 -8.55 1.91
CA ASN A 128 -8.77 -9.96 2.20
C ASN A 128 -7.54 -10.21 3.11
N ILE A 129 -6.81 -9.15 3.50
CA ILE A 129 -5.66 -9.25 4.38
C ILE A 129 -6.14 -9.15 5.84
N ARG A 130 -5.54 -9.97 6.71
CA ARG A 130 -5.76 -9.92 8.16
C ARG A 130 -5.28 -8.58 8.73
N ASP A 131 -5.91 -8.13 9.80
CA ASP A 131 -5.51 -6.89 10.47
C ASP A 131 -4.10 -7.05 11.06
N ASN A 132 -3.16 -6.26 10.55
CA ASN A 132 -1.77 -6.20 10.98
C ASN A 132 -1.22 -4.77 10.81
N GLU A 133 0.02 -4.54 11.23
CA GLU A 133 0.66 -3.22 11.13
C GLU A 133 0.84 -2.75 9.68
N GLU A 134 1.06 -3.67 8.75
CA GLU A 134 1.22 -3.35 7.32
C GLU A 134 -0.09 -2.81 6.74
N LYS A 135 -1.22 -3.50 6.99
CA LYS A 135 -2.56 -3.06 6.63
C LYS A 135 -2.89 -1.72 7.29
N ASP A 136 -2.55 -1.53 8.56
CA ASP A 136 -2.79 -0.26 9.29
C ASP A 136 -2.07 0.90 8.61
N SER A 137 -0.75 0.76 8.38
CA SER A 137 0.04 1.80 7.71
C SER A 137 -0.48 2.11 6.30
N ALA A 138 -0.92 1.11 5.55
CA ALA A 138 -1.46 1.30 4.20
C ALA A 138 -2.81 2.05 4.21
N PHE A 139 -3.72 1.71 5.13
CA PHE A 139 -5.01 2.40 5.24
C PHE A 139 -4.87 3.83 5.76
N ARG A 140 -3.91 4.10 6.66
CA ARG A 140 -3.56 5.48 7.04
C ARG A 140 -3.16 6.31 5.84
N GLY A 141 -2.29 5.76 4.98
CA GLY A 141 -1.88 6.42 3.75
C GLY A 141 -3.02 6.73 2.81
N ILE A 142 -3.95 5.78 2.60
CA ILE A 142 -5.15 6.04 1.79
C ILE A 142 -6.02 7.13 2.40
N CYS A 143 -6.22 7.15 3.72
CA CYS A 143 -7.00 8.21 4.36
C CYS A 143 -6.37 9.60 4.16
N VAL A 144 -5.05 9.69 4.32
CA VAL A 144 -4.31 10.94 4.08
C VAL A 144 -4.44 11.37 2.62
N MET A 145 -4.28 10.44 1.67
CA MET A 145 -4.44 10.72 0.24
C MET A 145 -5.86 11.17 -0.12
N ILE A 146 -6.90 10.54 0.43
CA ILE A 146 -8.29 10.97 0.22
C ILE A 146 -8.52 12.37 0.81
N GLY A 147 -7.87 12.71 1.93
CA GLY A 147 -7.88 14.06 2.48
C GLY A 147 -7.30 15.11 1.52
N VAL A 148 -6.31 14.74 0.71
CA VAL A 148 -5.69 15.62 -0.30
C VAL A 148 -6.49 15.65 -1.60
N ASN A 149 -6.97 14.50 -2.09
CA ASN A 149 -7.72 14.37 -3.34
C ASN A 149 -8.99 13.51 -3.13
N PRO A 150 -10.06 14.07 -2.54
CA PRO A 150 -11.30 13.33 -2.31
C PRO A 150 -12.00 12.95 -3.62
N ALA A 151 -11.85 13.76 -4.68
CA ALA A 151 -12.43 13.47 -5.99
C ALA A 151 -11.92 12.14 -6.58
N GLY A 152 -10.70 11.72 -6.23
CA GLY A 152 -10.09 10.49 -6.71
C GLY A 152 -10.74 9.19 -6.21
N VAL A 153 -11.57 9.23 -5.16
CA VAL A 153 -12.25 8.03 -4.61
C VAL A 153 -13.75 8.00 -4.89
N VAL A 154 -14.35 9.11 -5.34
CA VAL A 154 -15.82 9.26 -5.41
C VAL A 154 -16.50 8.16 -6.24
N GLN A 155 -15.96 7.83 -7.41
CA GLN A 155 -16.55 6.84 -8.32
C GLN A 155 -16.50 5.40 -7.76
N ASP A 156 -15.46 5.10 -6.97
CA ASP A 156 -15.18 3.77 -6.44
C ASP A 156 -15.35 3.72 -4.91
N PHE A 157 -16.09 4.68 -4.33
CA PHE A 157 -16.17 4.84 -2.89
C PHE A 157 -16.76 3.61 -2.18
N ILE A 158 -17.65 2.88 -2.87
CA ILE A 158 -18.20 1.62 -2.37
C ILE A 158 -17.11 0.57 -2.10
N PHE A 159 -16.05 0.51 -2.92
CA PHE A 159 -14.93 -0.40 -2.72
C PHE A 159 -14.10 0.00 -1.49
N PHE A 160 -13.92 1.30 -1.28
CA PHE A 160 -13.25 1.80 -0.08
C PHE A 160 -14.04 1.41 1.19
N CYS A 161 -15.35 1.55 1.18
CA CYS A 161 -16.18 1.23 2.34
C CYS A 161 -16.24 -0.27 2.65
N ASP A 162 -16.28 -1.11 1.61
CA ASP A 162 -16.16 -2.56 1.75
C ASP A 162 -14.77 -2.95 2.30
N ALA A 163 -13.69 -2.29 1.86
CA ALA A 163 -12.36 -2.51 2.41
C ALA A 163 -12.24 -2.06 3.88
N VAL A 164 -12.88 -0.95 4.26
CA VAL A 164 -12.98 -0.50 5.66
C VAL A 164 -13.79 -1.48 6.51
N ALA A 165 -14.88 -2.04 5.97
CA ALA A 165 -15.69 -3.04 6.65
C ALA A 165 -14.97 -4.38 6.89
N SER A 166 -13.85 -4.64 6.18
CA SER A 166 -13.06 -5.86 6.39
C SER A 166 -12.27 -5.90 7.70
N TRP A 167 -12.20 -4.76 8.42
CA TRP A 167 -11.46 -4.67 9.67
C TRP A 167 -12.27 -5.21 10.85
N LEU A 168 -11.65 -6.10 11.63
CA LEU A 168 -12.23 -6.66 12.86
C LEU A 168 -11.82 -5.83 14.08
N ASN A 169 -10.57 -5.38 14.13
CA ASN A 169 -10.01 -4.64 15.26
C ASN A 169 -9.44 -3.30 14.78
N LEU A 170 -10.30 -2.27 14.77
CA LEU A 170 -9.90 -0.90 14.43
C LEU A 170 -9.42 -0.14 15.66
N LYS A 171 -8.17 0.35 15.59
CA LYS A 171 -7.66 1.38 16.50
C LYS A 171 -8.50 2.65 16.38
N ASP A 172 -8.69 3.34 17.50
CA ASP A 172 -9.61 4.49 17.56
C ASP A 172 -9.17 5.64 16.63
N ASP A 173 -7.87 5.88 16.50
CA ASP A 173 -7.32 6.91 15.64
C ASP A 173 -7.56 6.65 14.15
N LEU A 174 -7.45 5.39 13.71
CA LEU A 174 -7.79 4.98 12.35
C LEU A 174 -9.30 5.09 12.10
N ARG A 175 -10.13 4.77 13.11
CA ARG A 175 -11.59 4.95 13.04
C ARG A 175 -11.97 6.41 12.82
N ASP A 176 -11.31 7.34 13.51
CA ASP A 176 -11.53 8.77 13.35
C ASP A 176 -11.17 9.25 11.94
N MET A 177 -10.10 8.71 11.34
CA MET A 177 -9.75 8.98 9.95
C MET A 177 -10.83 8.52 8.96
N PHE A 178 -11.42 7.34 9.18
CA PHE A 178 -12.54 6.87 8.34
C PHE A 178 -13.78 7.75 8.47
N TYR A 179 -14.09 8.24 9.68
CA TYR A 179 -15.19 9.18 9.85
C TYR A 179 -14.95 10.52 9.13
N LYS A 180 -13.72 11.04 9.16
CA LYS A 180 -13.33 12.24 8.42
C LYS A 180 -13.45 12.04 6.91
N VAL A 181 -12.95 10.92 6.39
CA VAL A 181 -13.08 10.57 4.96
C VAL A 181 -14.56 10.49 4.57
N ARG A 182 -15.39 9.82 5.38
CA ARG A 182 -16.83 9.77 5.14
C ARG A 182 -17.44 11.17 5.09
N ALA A 183 -17.12 12.02 6.06
CA ALA A 183 -17.62 13.39 6.13
C ALA A 183 -17.28 14.20 4.86
N SER A 184 -16.02 14.14 4.41
CA SER A 184 -15.56 14.81 3.18
C SER A 184 -16.24 14.28 1.91
N SER A 185 -16.62 13.00 1.88
CA SER A 185 -17.32 12.39 0.74
C SER A 185 -18.85 12.56 0.78
N SER A 186 -19.44 13.03 1.90
CA SER A 186 -20.90 13.21 2.09
C SER A 186 -21.55 14.29 1.21
N GLY A 187 -20.75 15.05 0.44
CA GLY A 187 -21.28 15.90 -0.64
C GLY A 187 -21.89 15.11 -1.82
N VAL A 188 -21.82 13.78 -1.78
CA VAL A 188 -22.35 12.85 -2.80
C VAL A 188 -23.51 12.04 -2.19
N PRO A 189 -24.78 12.40 -2.44
CA PRO A 189 -25.92 12.01 -1.59
C PRO A 189 -26.41 10.55 -1.60
N SER A 190 -25.77 9.58 -2.25
CA SER A 190 -26.50 8.36 -2.66
C SER A 190 -25.88 7.00 -2.39
N LEU A 191 -24.91 6.82 -1.47
CA LEU A 191 -24.16 5.55 -1.40
C LEU A 191 -24.04 4.82 -0.05
N PHE A 192 -24.74 5.22 1.03
CA PHE A 192 -24.58 4.51 2.32
C PHE A 192 -25.86 3.93 2.93
N PRO A 193 -25.89 2.59 3.11
CA PRO A 193 -26.59 1.98 4.23
C PRO A 193 -25.83 2.30 5.53
N SER A 194 -26.58 2.58 6.60
CA SER A 194 -26.08 3.00 7.91
C SER A 194 -25.04 2.02 8.49
N PHE A 195 -23.80 2.49 8.67
CA PHE A 195 -22.83 1.87 9.59
C PHE A 195 -23.26 2.14 11.04
N HIS A 196 -24.34 1.49 11.49
CA HIS A 196 -24.65 1.37 12.90
C HIS A 196 -24.41 -0.06 13.35
N THR A 197 -23.38 -0.21 14.19
CA THR A 197 -23.29 -1.20 15.27
C THR A 197 -23.69 -2.63 14.90
N GLN A 198 -22.74 -3.43 14.44
CA GLN A 198 -22.72 -4.84 14.82
C GLN A 198 -21.36 -5.14 15.44
N GLY A 199 -21.35 -5.16 16.78
CA GLY A 199 -20.33 -5.86 17.55
C GLY A 199 -20.39 -7.38 17.26
N PRO A 200 -19.42 -8.13 17.79
CA PRO A 200 -19.16 -9.48 17.35
C PRO A 200 -20.25 -10.41 17.84
N HIS A 201 -21.15 -10.84 16.95
CA HIS A 201 -21.87 -12.09 17.12
C HIS A 201 -22.43 -12.60 15.80
N VAL A 202 -22.24 -13.92 15.61
CA VAL A 202 -23.01 -14.88 14.83
C VAL A 202 -22.35 -15.42 13.55
N ARG A 203 -21.74 -16.60 13.78
CA ARG A 203 -21.48 -17.77 12.91
C ARG A 203 -20.29 -17.73 11.96
#